data_AF-A0A9D8FP27-F1
#
_entry.id   AF-A0A9D8FP27-F1
#
_cell.length_a   1.000
_cell.length_b   1.000
_cell.length_c   1.000
_cell.angle_alpha   90.00
_cell.angle_beta   90.00
_cell.angle_gamma   90.00
#
_symmetry.space_group_name_H-M   'P 1'
#
loop_
_entity.id
_entity.type
_entity.pdbx_description
1 polymer ?
#
loop_
_entity_poly.entity_id
_entity_poly.type
_entity_poly.pdbx_seq_one_letter_code
_entity_poly.pdbx_strand_id
1 'polypeptide(L)'
;MESKDLSLFETSGFSMWPFLRPGERLLIKRVPMEDLKIGDMLLYQKDTQKICHRLVRKINDGKRFSLYVRGDNSLPASECITEEMYSGKAVGTLKNGRVVDLASREYQFINRIIVFIAPIISRGNRIIKPLYDKFLWRMRRCLP
;
A
#
# COMPACT_ATOMS: atom_id res chain seq x y z
N MET A 1 -1.53 18.83 -21.01
CA MET A 1 -1.53 17.61 -20.16
C MET A 1 -1.95 18.05 -18.76
N GLU A 2 -3.23 17.88 -18.45
CA GLU A 2 -3.92 18.55 -17.35
C GLU A 2 -3.66 17.84 -16.01
N SER A 3 -3.06 18.54 -15.05
CA SER A 3 -2.74 18.05 -13.70
C SER A 3 -3.92 18.26 -12.74
N LYS A 4 -5.03 17.54 -12.91
CA LYS A 4 -6.24 17.81 -12.09
C LYS A 4 -6.60 16.82 -10.98
N ASP A 5 -6.07 15.59 -10.94
CA ASP A 5 -6.49 14.61 -9.91
C ASP A 5 -5.34 13.97 -9.13
N LEU A 6 -4.44 14.79 -8.58
CA LEU A 6 -3.46 14.32 -7.60
C LEU A 6 -3.87 14.77 -6.20
N SER A 7 -4.00 13.81 -5.29
CA SER A 7 -4.25 14.06 -3.87
C SER A 7 -3.09 13.57 -3.02
N LEU A 8 -2.84 14.24 -1.90
CA LEU A 8 -1.80 13.87 -0.96
C LEU A 8 -2.43 13.08 0.20
N PHE A 9 -1.83 11.94 0.54
CA PHE A 9 -2.26 11.12 1.67
C PHE A 9 -1.11 10.87 2.62
N GLU A 10 -1.27 11.23 3.88
CA GLU A 10 -0.27 10.96 4.92
C GLU A 10 -0.52 9.59 5.56
N THR A 11 0.53 8.78 5.63
CA THR A 11 0.45 7.41 6.14
C THR A 11 0.52 7.41 7.66
N SER A 12 -0.41 6.73 8.33
CA SER A 12 -0.53 6.76 9.80
C SER A 12 -0.34 5.40 10.49
N GLY A 13 0.17 4.39 9.78
CA GLY A 13 0.30 3.03 10.31
C GLY A 13 1.47 2.22 9.76
N PHE A 14 1.71 1.06 10.36
CA PHE A 14 2.79 0.13 10.00
C PHE A 14 2.33 -1.02 9.08
N SER A 15 1.10 -0.99 8.57
CA SER A 15 0.55 -2.06 7.72
C SER A 15 1.33 -2.23 6.42
N MET A 16 1.91 -1.15 5.90
CA MET A 16 2.72 -1.14 4.68
C MET A 16 4.24 -1.17 4.94
N TRP A 17 4.67 -1.38 6.19
CA TRP A 17 6.09 -1.57 6.49
C TRP A 17 6.58 -2.90 5.87
N PRO A 18 7.83 -3.01 5.36
CA PRO A 18 8.90 -2.01 5.35
C PRO A 18 8.85 -1.02 4.18
N PHE A 19 7.89 -1.15 3.25
CA PHE A 19 7.83 -0.34 2.04
C PHE A 19 7.49 1.13 2.32
N LEU A 20 6.51 1.36 3.20
CA LEU A 20 6.17 2.67 3.72
C LEU A 20 6.45 2.79 5.20
N ARG A 21 6.87 3.98 5.60
CA ARG A 21 7.00 4.36 7.01
C ARG A 21 5.86 5.31 7.39
N PRO A 22 5.35 5.25 8.63
CA PRO A 22 4.43 6.26 9.13
C PRO A 22 5.02 7.66 8.98
N GLY A 23 4.18 8.63 8.61
CA GLY A 23 4.56 10.01 8.32
C GLY A 23 5.05 10.25 6.89
N GLU A 24 5.25 9.20 6.09
CA GLU A 24 5.50 9.38 4.65
C GLU A 24 4.20 9.79 3.95
N ARG A 25 4.32 10.64 2.91
CA ARG A 25 3.18 11.16 2.15
C ARG A 25 3.14 10.53 0.77
N LEU A 26 1.96 10.04 0.38
CA LEU A 26 1.72 9.42 -0.92
C LEU A 26 1.04 10.40 -1.87
N LEU A 27 1.48 10.39 -3.11
CA LEU A 27 0.79 11.02 -4.23
C LEU A 27 -0.20 10.00 -4.78
N ILE A 28 -1.48 10.29 -4.63
CA ILE A 28 -2.59 9.42 -5.03
C ILE A 28 -3.23 9.99 -6.28
N LYS A 29 -3.35 9.16 -7.31
CA LYS A 29 -4.04 9.47 -8.56
C LYS A 29 -5.20 8.52 -8.77
N ARG A 30 -6.39 9.05 -9.11
CA ARG A 30 -7.49 8.18 -9.56
C ARG A 30 -7.12 7.61 -10.93
N VAL A 31 -7.12 6.28 -11.04
CA VAL A 31 -6.93 5.58 -12.32
C VAL A 31 -8.07 4.58 -12.50
N PRO A 32 -8.48 4.28 -13.74
CA PRO A 32 -9.46 3.24 -14.01
C PRO A 32 -9.03 1.91 -13.38
N MET A 33 -10.00 1.13 -12.90
CA MET A 33 -9.71 -0.19 -12.30
C MET A 33 -9.02 -1.12 -13.28
N GLU A 34 -9.31 -0.99 -14.56
CA GLU A 34 -8.70 -1.72 -15.68
C GLU A 34 -7.18 -1.54 -15.75
N ASP A 35 -6.69 -0.34 -15.44
CA ASP A 35 -5.26 0.01 -15.49
C ASP A 35 -4.48 -0.41 -14.24
N LEU A 36 -5.18 -0.86 -13.19
CA LEU A 36 -4.55 -1.35 -11.97
C LEU A 36 -3.83 -2.67 -12.21
N LYS A 37 -2.61 -2.76 -11.69
CA LYS A 37 -1.71 -3.92 -11.79
C LYS A 37 -1.43 -4.52 -10.43
N ILE A 38 -1.21 -5.83 -10.40
CA ILE A 38 -0.75 -6.53 -9.19
C ILE A 38 0.55 -5.89 -8.70
N GLY A 39 0.61 -5.57 -7.40
CA GLY A 39 1.69 -4.84 -6.76
C GLY A 39 1.38 -3.35 -6.56
N ASP A 40 0.40 -2.78 -7.26
CA ASP A 40 0.02 -1.39 -7.07
C ASP A 40 -0.48 -1.13 -5.65
N MET A 41 -0.18 0.05 -5.13
CA MET A 41 -0.66 0.48 -3.82
C MET A 41 -1.93 1.28 -4.00
N LEU A 42 -3.01 0.83 -3.38
CA LEU A 42 -4.34 1.40 -3.53
C LEU A 42 -4.73 2.06 -2.23
N LEU A 43 -5.16 3.31 -2.33
CA LEU A 43 -5.91 4.00 -1.29
C LEU A 43 -7.39 3.67 -1.47
N TYR A 44 -8.05 3.25 -0.39
CA TYR A 44 -9.48 2.99 -0.36
C TYR A 44 -10.06 3.44 0.98
N GLN A 45 -11.36 3.71 0.98
CA GLN A 45 -12.13 4.05 2.16
C GLN A 45 -12.83 2.80 2.67
N LYS A 46 -12.60 2.46 3.94
CA LYS A 46 -13.33 1.42 4.67
C LYS A 46 -13.94 2.06 5.90
N ASP A 47 -15.27 2.07 5.97
CA ASP A 47 -16.01 2.81 6.98
C ASP A 47 -15.57 4.28 7.01
N THR A 48 -15.09 4.78 8.14
CA THR A 48 -14.57 6.16 8.30
C THR A 48 -13.07 6.29 8.06
N GLN A 49 -12.36 5.19 7.77
CA GLN A 49 -10.90 5.18 7.66
C GLN A 49 -10.41 5.07 6.20
N LYS A 50 -9.39 5.88 5.88
CA LYS A 50 -8.61 5.75 4.65
C LYS A 50 -7.48 4.75 4.88
N ILE A 51 -7.46 3.70 4.08
CA ILE A 51 -6.50 2.61 4.18
C ILE A 51 -5.72 2.50 2.89
N CYS A 52 -4.40 2.32 2.98
CA CYS A 52 -3.55 2.07 1.84
C CYS A 52 -2.96 0.66 1.94
N HIS A 53 -3.25 -0.19 0.95
CA HIS A 53 -2.73 -1.55 0.86
C HIS A 53 -2.30 -1.93 -0.55
N ARG A 54 -1.50 -2.99 -0.68
CA ARG A 54 -1.00 -3.50 -1.96
C ARG A 54 -2.04 -4.41 -2.63
N LEU A 55 -2.29 -4.20 -3.91
CA LEU A 55 -3.12 -5.07 -4.75
C LEU A 55 -2.40 -6.41 -4.95
N VAL A 56 -2.95 -7.48 -4.40
CA VAL A 56 -2.37 -8.84 -4.49
C VAL A 56 -3.10 -9.73 -5.48
N ARG A 57 -4.39 -9.46 -5.75
CA ARG A 57 -5.16 -10.17 -6.77
C ARG A 57 -6.24 -9.27 -7.35
N LYS A 58 -6.50 -9.41 -8.64
CA LYS A 58 -7.54 -8.70 -9.39
C LYS A 58 -8.31 -9.73 -10.20
N ILE A 59 -9.63 -9.76 -10.04
CA ILE A 59 -10.52 -10.66 -10.79
C ILE A 59 -11.47 -9.79 -11.59
N ASN A 60 -11.69 -10.16 -12.86
CA ASN A 60 -12.71 -9.58 -13.72
C ASN A 60 -13.67 -10.71 -14.12
N ASP A 61 -14.95 -10.56 -13.79
CA ASP A 61 -16.00 -11.52 -14.18
C ASP A 61 -16.75 -11.10 -15.46
N GLY A 62 -16.27 -10.06 -16.14
CA GLY A 62 -16.86 -9.47 -17.33
C GLY A 62 -17.86 -8.34 -17.03
N LYS A 63 -18.29 -8.17 -15.78
CA LYS A 63 -19.20 -7.09 -15.35
C LYS A 63 -18.58 -6.18 -14.31
N ARG A 64 -17.74 -6.72 -13.42
CA ARG A 64 -17.14 -5.98 -12.30
C ARG A 64 -15.72 -6.44 -12.02
N PHE A 65 -14.94 -5.52 -11.45
CA PHE A 65 -13.64 -5.84 -10.87
C PHE A 65 -13.77 -6.14 -9.38
N SER A 66 -13.22 -7.27 -8.95
CA SER A 66 -12.97 -7.58 -7.54
C SER A 66 -11.49 -7.43 -7.27
N LEU A 67 -11.14 -6.47 -6.40
CA LEU A 67 -9.76 -6.18 -6.03
C LEU A 67 -9.48 -6.73 -4.65
N TYR A 68 -8.42 -7.52 -4.52
CA TYR A 68 -7.96 -8.05 -3.24
C TYR A 68 -6.67 -7.36 -2.83
N VAL A 69 -6.71 -6.69 -1.69
CA VAL A 69 -5.60 -5.90 -1.17
C VAL A 69 -5.07 -6.44 0.15
N ARG A 70 -3.79 -6.19 0.44
CA ARG A 70 -3.15 -6.61 1.68
C ARG A 70 -2.05 -5.63 2.09
N GLY A 71 -1.89 -5.40 3.39
CA GLY A 71 -0.71 -4.72 3.93
C GLY A 71 0.56 -5.56 3.79
N ASP A 72 1.69 -4.93 3.53
CA ASP A 72 2.99 -5.61 3.42
C ASP A 72 3.44 -6.28 4.74
N ASN A 73 2.96 -5.78 5.89
CA ASN A 73 3.20 -6.32 7.24
C ASN A 73 1.97 -7.01 7.85
N SER A 74 0.91 -7.22 7.07
CA SER A 74 -0.34 -7.82 7.58
C SER A 74 -0.33 -9.34 7.41
N LEU A 75 -1.14 -10.03 8.23
CA LEU A 75 -1.42 -11.47 8.08
C LEU A 75 -1.90 -11.78 6.64
N PRO A 76 -1.71 -13.02 6.14
CA PRO A 76 -1.91 -13.36 4.73
C PRO A 76 -3.34 -13.16 4.21
N ALA A 77 -4.32 -12.91 5.08
CA ALA A 77 -5.68 -12.56 4.70
C ALA A 77 -5.69 -11.28 3.84
N SER A 78 -6.31 -11.36 2.67
CA SER A 78 -6.56 -10.22 1.80
C SER A 78 -7.97 -9.69 2.01
N GLU A 79 -8.14 -8.38 1.99
CA GLU A 79 -9.46 -7.74 1.99
C GLU A 79 -9.93 -7.59 0.55
N CYS A 80 -11.22 -7.84 0.30
CA CYS A 80 -11.84 -7.52 -0.98
C CYS A 80 -12.36 -6.08 -0.93
N ILE A 81 -12.00 -5.27 -1.92
CA ILE A 81 -12.50 -3.90 -2.07
C ILE A 81 -13.29 -3.78 -3.37
N THR A 82 -14.35 -2.99 -3.31
CA THR A 82 -15.21 -2.68 -4.46
C THR A 82 -14.84 -1.32 -5.07
N GLU A 83 -15.51 -0.95 -6.16
CA GLU A 83 -15.25 0.30 -6.86
C GLU A 83 -15.60 1.56 -6.06
N GLU A 84 -16.64 1.45 -5.25
CA GLU A 84 -17.12 2.52 -4.38
C GLU A 84 -16.15 2.81 -3.23
N MET A 85 -15.46 1.77 -2.75
CA MET A 85 -14.44 1.89 -1.72
C MET A 85 -13.13 2.46 -2.26
N TYR A 86 -12.77 2.11 -3.49
CA TYR A 86 -11.53 2.55 -4.10
C TYR A 86 -11.49 4.09 -4.15
N SER A 87 -10.34 4.67 -3.81
CA SER A 87 -10.12 6.13 -3.86
C SER A 87 -9.07 6.50 -4.91
N GLY A 88 -7.98 5.73 -5.03
CA GLY A 88 -6.95 5.98 -6.04
C GLY A 88 -5.71 5.10 -5.88
N LYS A 89 -4.80 5.17 -6.82
CA LYS A 89 -3.50 4.48 -6.82
C LYS A 89 -2.40 5.42 -6.34
N ALA A 90 -1.49 4.94 -5.50
CA ALA A 90 -0.27 5.67 -5.20
C ALA A 90 0.67 5.63 -6.40
N VAL A 91 0.97 6.81 -6.95
CA VAL A 91 1.87 7.01 -8.10
C VAL A 91 3.22 7.59 -7.67
N GLY A 92 3.33 8.05 -6.42
CA GLY A 92 4.60 8.51 -5.86
C GLY A 92 4.57 8.52 -4.33
N THR A 93 5.76 8.62 -3.73
CA THR A 93 5.92 8.86 -2.29
C THR A 93 6.94 9.97 -2.05
N LEU A 94 6.68 10.82 -1.07
CA LEU A 94 7.62 11.82 -0.57
C LEU A 94 8.36 11.23 0.63
N LYS A 95 9.65 10.99 0.45
CA LYS A 95 10.53 10.39 1.46
C LYS A 95 11.76 11.26 1.64
N ASN A 96 11.98 11.73 2.87
CA ASN A 96 13.14 12.58 3.23
C ASN A 96 13.31 13.78 2.27
N GLY A 97 12.21 14.43 1.87
CA GLY A 97 12.24 15.56 0.93
C GLY A 97 12.44 15.19 -0.54
N ARG A 98 12.51 13.90 -0.90
CA ARG A 98 12.62 13.43 -2.29
C ARG A 98 11.32 12.78 -2.75
N VAL A 99 10.92 13.07 -3.99
CA VAL A 99 9.81 12.37 -4.64
C VAL A 99 10.34 11.12 -5.30
N VAL A 100 9.81 9.97 -4.90
CA VAL A 100 10.06 8.69 -5.55
C VAL A 100 8.87 8.37 -6.45
N ASP A 101 9.13 8.17 -7.73
CA ASP A 101 8.11 7.81 -8.73
C ASP A 101 7.79 6.31 -8.65
N LEU A 102 6.60 5.99 -8.13
CA LEU A 102 6.11 4.61 -8.04
C LEU A 102 5.45 4.14 -9.35
N ALA A 103 5.20 5.04 -10.29
CA ALA A 103 4.70 4.72 -11.62
C ALA A 103 5.82 4.29 -12.59
N SER A 104 7.09 4.54 -12.27
CA SER A 104 8.24 4.06 -13.03
C SER A 104 8.23 2.53 -13.22
N ARG A 105 8.77 2.04 -14.33
CA ARG A 105 8.71 0.61 -14.70
C ARG A 105 9.49 -0.25 -13.70
N GLU A 106 10.59 0.28 -13.21
CA GLU A 106 11.48 -0.31 -12.23
C GLU A 106 10.74 -0.54 -10.91
N TYR A 107 10.02 0.48 -10.41
CA TYR A 107 9.23 0.35 -9.19
C TYR A 107 8.01 -0.54 -9.37
N GLN A 108 7.35 -0.52 -10.53
CA GLN A 108 6.27 -1.47 -10.82
C GLN A 108 6.76 -2.93 -10.75
N PHE A 109 7.98 -3.20 -11.21
CA PHE A 109 8.59 -4.52 -11.12
C PHE A 109 8.89 -4.93 -9.68
N ILE A 110 9.52 -4.04 -8.89
CA ILE A 110 9.79 -4.26 -7.46
C ILE A 110 8.48 -4.50 -6.69
N ASN A 111 7.47 -3.67 -6.95
CA ASN A 111 6.13 -3.78 -6.34
C ASN A 111 5.49 -5.15 -6.60
N ARG A 112 5.69 -5.71 -7.79
CA ARG A 112 5.20 -7.04 -8.14
C ARG A 112 5.98 -8.15 -7.42
N ILE A 113 7.30 -8.01 -7.29
CA ILE A 113 8.14 -8.98 -6.55
C ILE A 113 7.73 -9.07 -5.08
N ILE A 114 7.44 -7.92 -4.44
CA ILE A 114 7.04 -7.87 -3.02
C ILE A 114 5.82 -8.76 -2.74
N VAL A 115 4.85 -8.82 -3.66
CA VAL A 115 3.65 -9.67 -3.51
C VAL A 115 4.02 -11.15 -3.35
N PHE A 116 5.03 -11.62 -4.08
CA PHE A 116 5.49 -13.01 -4.05
C PHE A 116 6.36 -13.35 -2.83
N ILE A 117 7.12 -12.38 -2.32
CA ILE A 117 8.02 -12.57 -1.17
C ILE A 117 7.30 -12.36 0.18
N ALA A 118 6.25 -11.53 0.22
CA ALA A 118 5.49 -11.24 1.44
C ALA A 118 4.97 -12.48 2.23
N PRO A 119 4.50 -13.58 1.61
CA PRO A 119 4.14 -14.82 2.32
C PRO A 119 5.33 -15.48 3.04
N ILE A 120 6.55 -15.28 2.54
CA ILE A 120 7.79 -15.81 3.13
C ILE A 120 8.23 -14.93 4.30
N ILE A 121 8.20 -13.60 4.13
CA ILE A 121 8.55 -12.63 5.19
C ILE A 121 7.57 -12.71 6.36
N SER A 122 6.26 -12.78 6.09
CA SER A 122 5.23 -12.91 7.13
C SER A 122 5.33 -14.22 7.93
N ARG A 123 5.81 -15.32 7.32
CA ARG A 123 6.14 -16.56 8.02
C ARG A 123 7.42 -16.46 8.86
N GLY A 124 8.45 -15.77 8.36
CA GLY A 124 9.69 -15.50 9.10
C GLY A 124 9.51 -14.53 10.28
N ASN A 125 8.60 -13.56 10.17
CA ASN A 125 8.29 -12.57 11.19
C ASN A 125 7.75 -13.16 12.51
N ARG A 126 7.37 -14.44 12.56
CA ARG A 126 7.04 -15.12 13.83
C ARG A 126 8.26 -15.26 14.77
N ILE A 127 9.48 -15.20 14.21
CA ILE A 127 10.76 -15.28 14.95
C ILE A 127 11.29 -13.87 15.29
N ILE A 128 11.02 -12.86 14.44
CA ILE A 128 11.58 -11.50 14.56
C ILE A 128 10.63 -10.52 15.29
N LYS A 129 9.37 -10.93 15.53
CA LYS A 129 8.35 -10.18 16.30
C LYS A 129 8.87 -9.54 17.59
N PRO A 130 9.66 -10.22 18.47
CA PRO A 130 10.14 -9.59 19.70
C PRO A 130 11.17 -8.48 19.47
N LEU A 131 11.97 -8.54 18.40
CA LEU A 131 12.90 -7.47 18.02
C LEU A 131 12.14 -6.28 17.41
N TYR A 132 11.08 -6.60 16.66
CA TYR A 132 10.18 -5.66 16.00
C TYR A 132 9.32 -4.87 16.98
N ASP A 133 8.73 -5.53 17.99
CA ASP A 133 7.96 -4.89 19.06
C ASP A 133 8.85 -3.99 19.93
N LYS A 134 10.11 -4.38 20.15
CA LYS A 134 11.10 -3.58 20.90
C LYS A 134 11.52 -2.32 20.13
N PHE A 135 11.62 -2.40 18.80
CA PHE A 135 11.89 -1.25 17.92
C PHE A 135 10.67 -0.33 17.77
N LEU A 136 9.46 -0.89 17.58
CA LEU A 136 8.19 -0.14 17.55
C LEU A 136 7.90 0.56 18.87
N TRP A 137 8.14 -0.09 20.01
CA TRP A 137 8.04 0.52 21.35
C TRP A 137 9.00 1.70 21.52
N ARG A 138 10.22 1.60 20.96
CA ARG A 138 11.22 2.67 21.00
C ARG A 138 10.83 3.87 20.12
N MET A 139 10.14 3.63 19.00
CA MET A 139 9.65 4.70 18.12
C MET A 139 8.34 5.35 18.61
N ARG A 140 7.48 4.62 19.35
CA ARG A 140 6.29 5.19 20.00
C ARG A 140 6.62 6.26 21.06
N ARG A 141 7.85 6.28 21.59
CA ARG A 141 8.34 7.32 22.51
C ARG A 141 8.82 8.62 21.83
N CYS A 142 8.82 8.66 20.49
CA CYS A 142 9.28 9.82 19.72
C CYS A 142 8.15 10.54 18.96
N LEU A 143 6.90 10.14 19.20
CA LEU A 143 5.73 10.93 18.81
C LEU A 143 5.34 11.79 20.02
N PRO A 144 5.16 13.12 19.85
CA PRO A 144 4.77 14.02 20.93
C PRO A 144 3.40 13.67 21.53
#